data_AF-A0A3R8U0L7-F1
#
_entry.id   AF-A0A3R8U0L7-F1
#
_cell.length_a   1.000
_cell.length_b   1.000
_cell.length_c   1.000
_cell.angle_alpha   90.00
_cell.angle_beta   90.00
_cell.angle_gamma   90.00
#
_symmetry.space_group_name_H-M   'P 1'
#
loop_
_entity.id
_entity.type
_entity.pdbx_description
1 polymer ?
#
loop_
_entity_poly.entity_id
_entity_poly.type
_entity_poly.pdbx_seq_one_letter_code
_entity_poly.pdbx_strand_id
1 'polypeptide(L)'
;MSCPHGNPEEACDECAALEAKWDAGFAAGRKQAEADFAARQPVGEVVAWGVRIGDSDTWGYVEVESDADFIGKQSGLPYEKKPLYAAPPRQTSQAHLEGLDRLLGETIDQRDRYHEAADELAESIERITGVEIGEHSSANFPWQNAIEAAEEYQPAQVEWQPIETAPKAKHPMIVVIAVWDSYVSDVYGVFWDGKQWARWPHKAQPTHWMPLPAAPAIDSQGNGNG
;
A
#
# COMPACT_ATOMS: atom_id res chain seq x y z
N MET A 1 -12.00 -30.33 19.88
CA MET A 1 -13.37 -30.71 19.46
C MET A 1 -13.68 -32.03 20.16
N SER A 2 -14.52 -31.99 21.20
CA SER A 2 -14.97 -33.20 21.90
C SER A 2 -16.25 -33.69 21.25
N CYS A 3 -16.29 -34.97 20.85
CA CYS A 3 -17.51 -35.60 20.36
C CYS A 3 -18.51 -35.75 21.52
N PRO A 4 -19.79 -35.36 21.34
CA PRO A 4 -20.82 -35.53 22.35
C PRO A 4 -21.25 -37.01 22.44
N HIS A 5 -21.64 -37.41 23.65
CA HIS A 5 -21.93 -38.79 24.06
C HIS A 5 -22.91 -39.57 23.14
N GLY A 6 -22.36 -40.40 22.25
CA GLY A 6 -23.07 -41.42 21.46
C GLY A 6 -22.22 -42.69 21.34
N ASN A 7 -22.86 -43.83 21.06
CA ASN A 7 -22.24 -45.15 21.00
C ASN A 7 -21.02 -45.15 20.04
N PRO A 8 -19.82 -45.58 20.47
CA PRO A 8 -18.59 -45.47 19.66
C PRO A 8 -18.62 -46.22 18.32
N GLU A 9 -19.48 -47.24 18.16
CA GLU A 9 -19.66 -47.93 16.88
C GLU A 9 -20.43 -47.06 15.85
N GLU A 10 -21.49 -46.37 16.27
CA GLU A 10 -22.26 -45.46 15.37
C GLU A 10 -21.42 -44.24 14.94
N ALA A 11 -20.57 -43.73 15.84
CA ALA A 11 -19.68 -42.62 15.53
C ALA A 11 -18.60 -42.99 14.49
N CYS A 12 -18.20 -44.26 14.39
CA CYS A 12 -17.26 -44.75 13.37
C CYS A 12 -17.92 -44.88 11.99
N ASP A 13 -19.16 -45.38 11.94
CA ASP A 13 -19.90 -45.53 10.69
C ASP A 13 -20.24 -44.17 10.05
N GLU A 14 -20.58 -43.17 10.87
CA GLU A 14 -20.82 -41.81 10.38
C GLU A 14 -19.54 -41.14 9.86
N CYS A 15 -18.39 -41.37 10.50
CA CYS A 15 -17.09 -40.88 10.02
C CYS A 15 -16.72 -41.51 8.66
N ALA A 16 -16.86 -42.82 8.53
CA ALA A 16 -16.57 -43.53 7.28
C ALA A 16 -17.49 -43.07 6.13
N ALA A 17 -18.77 -42.83 6.42
CA ALA A 17 -19.71 -42.30 5.44
C ALA A 17 -19.39 -40.85 5.02
N LEU A 18 -18.86 -40.03 5.93
CA LEU A 18 -18.40 -38.68 5.63
C LEU A 18 -17.13 -38.67 4.78
N GLU A 19 -16.16 -39.53 5.08
CA GLU A 19 -14.94 -39.69 4.28
C GLU A 19 -15.27 -40.14 2.86
N ALA A 20 -16.13 -41.15 2.68
CA ALA A 20 -16.54 -41.62 1.36
C ALA A 20 -17.25 -40.52 0.53
N LYS A 21 -18.06 -39.66 1.18
CA LYS A 21 -18.69 -38.50 0.53
C LYS A 21 -17.66 -37.45 0.12
N TRP A 22 -16.65 -37.22 0.96
CA TRP A 22 -15.59 -36.27 0.70
C TRP A 22 -14.72 -36.73 -0.49
N ASP A 23 -14.33 -38.00 -0.52
CA ASP A 23 -13.56 -38.61 -1.61
C ASP A 23 -14.34 -38.58 -2.94
N ALA A 24 -15.63 -38.89 -2.90
CA ALA A 24 -16.49 -38.82 -4.09
C ALA A 24 -16.60 -37.37 -4.61
N GLY A 25 -16.76 -36.40 -3.71
CA GLY A 25 -16.79 -34.97 -4.04
C GLY A 25 -15.47 -34.48 -4.63
N PHE A 26 -14.34 -34.89 -4.05
CA PHE A 26 -13.00 -34.56 -4.54
C PHE A 26 -12.73 -35.17 -5.92
N ALA A 27 -13.07 -36.44 -6.13
CA ALA A 27 -12.93 -37.11 -7.42
C ALA A 27 -13.79 -36.44 -8.51
N ALA A 28 -15.03 -36.06 -8.19
CA ALA A 28 -15.91 -35.34 -9.10
C ALA A 28 -15.36 -33.93 -9.44
N GLY A 29 -14.89 -33.19 -8.42
CA GLY A 29 -14.29 -31.88 -8.61
C GLY A 29 -13.03 -31.92 -9.49
N ARG A 30 -12.16 -32.92 -9.28
CA ARG A 30 -10.99 -33.14 -10.13
C ARG A 30 -11.38 -33.42 -11.58
N LYS A 31 -12.36 -34.30 -11.80
CA LYS A 31 -12.84 -34.64 -13.16
C LYS A 31 -13.42 -33.42 -13.88
N GLN A 32 -14.13 -32.55 -13.17
CA GLN A 32 -14.65 -31.30 -13.73
C GLN A 32 -13.52 -30.32 -14.04
N ALA A 33 -12.54 -30.16 -13.15
CA ALA A 33 -11.39 -29.29 -13.38
C ALA A 33 -10.54 -29.75 -14.58
N GLU A 34 -10.35 -31.07 -14.74
CA GLU A 34 -9.70 -31.66 -15.91
C GLU A 34 -10.48 -31.38 -17.21
N ALA A 35 -11.81 -31.51 -17.18
CA ALA A 35 -12.67 -31.22 -18.32
C ALA A 35 -12.66 -29.71 -18.69
N ASP A 36 -12.72 -28.82 -17.70
CA ASP A 36 -12.67 -27.37 -17.91
C ASP A 36 -11.30 -26.93 -18.42
N PHE A 37 -10.22 -27.55 -17.92
CA PHE A 37 -8.87 -27.30 -18.41
C PHE A 37 -8.71 -27.76 -19.85
N ALA A 38 -9.21 -28.94 -20.20
CA ALA A 38 -9.23 -29.44 -21.57
C ALA A 38 -10.06 -28.55 -22.51
N ALA A 39 -11.18 -28.01 -22.04
CA ALA A 39 -12.04 -27.12 -22.81
C ALA A 39 -11.44 -25.70 -23.01
N ARG A 40 -10.53 -25.27 -22.13
CA ARG A 40 -9.88 -23.94 -22.17
C ARG A 40 -8.54 -23.92 -22.91
N GLN A 41 -7.96 -25.08 -23.21
CA GLN A 41 -6.75 -25.16 -24.02
C GLN A 41 -7.14 -24.83 -25.48
N PRO A 42 -6.66 -23.73 -26.09
CA PRO A 42 -6.81 -23.56 -27.53
C PRO A 42 -6.05 -24.70 -28.20
N VAL A 43 -6.79 -25.59 -28.86
CA VAL A 43 -6.26 -26.83 -29.42
C VAL A 43 -5.28 -26.47 -30.53
N GLY A 44 -3.99 -26.45 -30.22
CA GLY A 44 -2.95 -26.49 -31.24
C GLY A 44 -3.06 -27.78 -32.06
N GLU A 45 -2.32 -27.90 -33.16
CA GLU A 45 -2.26 -29.17 -33.89
C GLU A 45 -1.72 -30.28 -32.98
N VAL A 46 -2.21 -31.52 -33.16
CA VAL A 46 -1.64 -32.68 -32.48
C VAL A 46 -0.22 -32.86 -32.99
N VAL A 47 0.77 -32.76 -32.10
CA VAL A 47 2.19 -32.88 -32.44
C VAL A 47 2.77 -34.25 -32.09
N ALA A 48 2.11 -34.98 -31.19
CA ALA A 48 2.48 -36.33 -30.80
C ALA A 48 1.30 -37.03 -30.11
N TRP A 49 1.49 -38.31 -29.81
CA TRP A 49 0.59 -39.16 -29.06
C TRP A 49 1.37 -39.80 -27.90
N GLY A 50 0.87 -39.58 -26.69
CA GLY A 50 1.33 -40.28 -25.51
C GLY A 50 0.69 -41.67 -25.44
N VAL A 51 1.47 -42.69 -25.11
CA VAL A 51 1.00 -44.04 -24.79
C VAL A 51 1.49 -44.46 -23.40
N ARG A 52 0.58 -45.01 -22.59
CA ARG A 52 0.85 -45.57 -21.27
C ARG A 52 0.37 -47.01 -21.25
N ILE A 53 1.25 -47.92 -20.82
CA ILE A 53 1.03 -49.37 -20.91
C ILE A 53 0.98 -49.98 -19.50
N GLY A 54 -0.06 -50.78 -19.23
CA GLY A 54 -0.30 -51.38 -17.92
C GLY A 54 -0.46 -50.32 -16.82
N ASP A 55 0.08 -50.63 -15.64
CA ASP A 55 0.09 -49.73 -14.48
C ASP A 55 1.35 -48.84 -14.43
N SER A 56 1.99 -48.62 -15.58
CA SER A 56 3.17 -47.76 -15.67
C SER A 56 2.81 -46.31 -15.35
N ASP A 57 3.62 -45.67 -14.50
CA ASP A 57 3.56 -44.23 -14.24
C ASP A 57 4.24 -43.38 -15.33
N THR A 58 4.78 -44.03 -16.37
CA THR A 58 5.53 -43.37 -17.44
C THR A 58 4.78 -43.38 -18.76
N TRP A 59 4.84 -42.25 -19.46
CA TRP A 59 4.31 -42.08 -20.81
C TRP A 59 5.43 -42.19 -21.84
N GLY A 60 5.24 -43.04 -22.85
CA GLY A 60 6.01 -43.00 -24.10
C GLY A 60 5.34 -42.07 -25.11
N TYR A 61 6.10 -41.52 -26.06
CA TYR A 61 5.57 -40.56 -27.05
C TYR A 61 5.96 -40.97 -28.46
N VAL A 62 5.02 -40.82 -29.39
CA VAL A 62 5.20 -41.07 -30.83
C VAL A 62 4.52 -39.99 -31.66
N GLU A 63 4.99 -39.74 -32.87
CA GLU A 63 4.45 -38.67 -33.71
C GLU A 63 3.08 -39.02 -34.31
N VAL A 64 2.84 -40.30 -34.61
CA VAL A 64 1.64 -40.76 -35.32
C VAL A 64 0.74 -41.59 -34.42
N GLU A 65 -0.57 -41.37 -34.49
CA GLU A 65 -1.57 -42.07 -33.67
C GLU A 65 -1.50 -43.60 -33.85
N SER A 66 -1.30 -44.05 -35.09
CA SER A 66 -1.22 -45.48 -35.42
C SER A 66 -0.07 -46.18 -34.70
N ASP A 67 1.03 -45.47 -34.44
CA ASP A 67 2.20 -46.03 -33.77
C ASP A 67 1.92 -46.20 -32.27
N ALA A 68 1.15 -45.30 -31.67
CA ALA A 68 0.72 -45.41 -30.28
C ALA A 68 -0.19 -46.63 -30.10
N ASP A 69 -1.11 -46.84 -31.04
CA ASP A 69 -1.97 -48.03 -31.06
C ASP A 69 -1.20 -49.32 -31.32
N PHE A 70 -0.21 -49.29 -32.23
CA PHE A 70 0.63 -50.44 -32.51
C PHE A 70 1.44 -50.85 -31.27
N ILE A 71 2.10 -49.90 -30.62
CA ILE A 71 2.88 -50.12 -29.40
C ILE A 71 1.99 -50.64 -28.27
N GLY A 72 0.83 -50.03 -28.06
CA GLY A 72 -0.13 -50.44 -27.04
C GLY A 72 -0.60 -51.88 -27.25
N LYS A 73 -1.02 -52.22 -28.47
CA LYS A 73 -1.50 -53.58 -28.81
C LYS A 73 -0.41 -54.63 -28.75
N GLN A 74 0.81 -54.31 -29.21
CA GLN A 74 1.95 -55.24 -29.20
C GLN A 74 2.35 -55.64 -27.77
N SER A 75 2.12 -54.76 -26.79
CA SER A 75 2.46 -55.04 -25.38
C SER A 75 1.66 -56.19 -24.76
N GLY A 76 0.47 -56.50 -25.29
CA GLY A 76 -0.45 -57.48 -24.70
C GLY A 76 -1.06 -57.05 -23.35
N LEU A 77 -0.83 -55.80 -22.92
CA LEU A 77 -1.37 -55.23 -21.68
C LEU A 77 -2.45 -54.17 -21.99
N PRO A 78 -3.32 -53.83 -21.03
CA PRO A 78 -4.18 -52.66 -21.15
C PRO A 78 -3.34 -51.41 -21.40
N TYR A 79 -3.78 -50.51 -22.28
CA TYR A 79 -3.05 -49.28 -22.56
C TYR A 79 -4.00 -48.09 -22.70
N GLU A 80 -3.46 -46.90 -22.43
CA GLU A 80 -4.13 -45.61 -22.61
C GLU A 80 -3.33 -44.79 -23.61
N LYS A 81 -4.03 -44.12 -24.54
CA LYS A 81 -3.42 -43.14 -25.45
C LYS A 81 -4.05 -41.77 -25.28
N LYS A 82 -3.24 -40.72 -25.42
CA LYS A 82 -3.67 -39.32 -25.34
C LYS A 82 -2.97 -38.45 -26.39
N PRO A 83 -3.68 -37.57 -27.11
CA PRO A 83 -3.03 -36.60 -28.00
C PRO A 83 -2.25 -35.57 -27.18
N LEU A 84 -1.07 -35.22 -27.66
CA LEU A 84 -0.27 -34.10 -27.18
C LEU A 84 -0.39 -32.96 -28.20
N TYR A 85 -0.89 -31.82 -27.75
CA TYR A 85 -1.10 -30.65 -28.60
C TYR A 85 0.10 -29.72 -28.56
N ALA A 86 0.38 -29.05 -29.68
CA ALA A 86 1.28 -27.91 -29.68
C ALA A 86 0.80 -26.89 -28.64
N ALA A 87 1.72 -26.35 -27.84
CA ALA A 87 1.41 -25.14 -27.08
C ALA A 87 0.96 -24.08 -28.09
N PRO A 88 -0.17 -23.38 -27.85
CA PRO A 88 -0.55 -22.27 -28.71
C PRO A 88 0.63 -21.29 -28.76
N PRO A 89 0.93 -20.69 -29.93
CA PRO A 89 1.91 -19.61 -29.95
C PRO A 89 1.50 -18.59 -28.88
N ARG A 90 2.46 -18.10 -28.08
CA ARG A 90 2.23 -16.97 -27.17
C ARG A 90 1.80 -15.78 -28.03
N GLN A 91 0.51 -15.64 -28.27
CA GLN A 91 -0.06 -14.48 -28.92
C GLN A 91 -0.26 -13.43 -27.84
N THR A 92 0.77 -12.64 -27.55
CA THR A 92 0.50 -11.28 -27.04
C THR A 92 -0.13 -10.53 -28.20
N SER A 93 -1.46 -10.43 -28.22
CA SER A 93 -2.15 -9.65 -29.24
C SER A 93 -1.61 -8.22 -29.25
N GLN A 94 -1.57 -7.56 -30.40
CA GLN A 94 -1.19 -6.14 -30.48
C GLN A 94 -2.00 -5.30 -29.49
N ALA A 95 -3.29 -5.59 -29.34
CA ALA A 95 -4.17 -4.98 -28.34
C ALA A 95 -3.69 -5.18 -26.89
N HIS A 96 -3.08 -6.32 -26.56
CA HIS A 96 -2.49 -6.55 -25.23
C HIS A 96 -1.24 -5.70 -25.01
N LEU A 97 -0.37 -5.60 -26.03
CA LEU A 97 0.84 -4.77 -25.95
C LEU A 97 0.50 -3.27 -25.86
N GLU A 98 -0.47 -2.80 -26.64
CA GLU A 98 -1.01 -1.44 -26.55
C GLU A 98 -1.62 -1.16 -25.18
N GLY A 99 -2.33 -2.14 -24.61
CA GLY A 99 -2.86 -2.06 -23.25
C GLY A 99 -1.76 -1.92 -22.20
N LEU A 100 -0.65 -2.64 -22.33
CA LEU A 100 0.50 -2.54 -21.43
C LEU A 100 1.24 -1.22 -21.58
N ASP A 101 1.42 -0.74 -22.81
CA ASP A 101 2.09 0.53 -23.09
C ASP A 101 1.32 1.72 -22.48
N ARG A 102 -0.01 1.72 -22.61
CA ARG A 102 -0.87 2.69 -21.94
C ARG A 102 -0.75 2.64 -20.42
N LEU A 103 -0.79 1.44 -19.83
CA LEU A 103 -0.65 1.27 -18.36
C LEU A 103 0.73 1.73 -17.87
N LEU A 104 1.78 1.49 -18.65
CA LEU A 104 3.11 1.96 -18.32
C LEU A 104 3.19 3.49 -18.36
N GLY A 105 2.62 4.13 -19.39
CA GLY A 105 2.51 5.59 -19.46
C GLY A 105 1.78 6.17 -18.25
N GLU A 106 0.61 5.62 -17.90
CA GLU A 106 -0.16 6.03 -16.72
C GLU A 106 0.64 5.88 -15.41
N THR A 107 1.43 4.80 -15.31
CA THR A 107 2.27 4.55 -14.13
C THR A 107 3.43 5.55 -14.03
N ILE A 108 4.05 5.90 -15.17
CA ILE A 108 5.13 6.90 -15.22
C ILE A 108 4.58 8.28 -14.86
N ASP A 109 3.43 8.66 -15.43
CA ASP A 109 2.77 9.94 -15.10
C ASP A 109 2.41 10.03 -13.61
N GLN A 110 1.97 8.92 -13.02
CA GLN A 110 1.66 8.86 -11.60
C GLN A 110 2.93 9.00 -10.74
N ARG A 111 4.01 8.31 -11.12
CA ARG A 111 5.30 8.43 -10.44
C ARG A 111 5.80 9.86 -10.48
N ASP A 112 5.80 10.49 -11.65
CA ASP A 112 6.36 11.84 -11.83
C ASP A 112 5.60 12.87 -10.97
N ARG A 113 4.26 12.77 -10.88
CA ARG A 113 3.46 13.59 -9.95
C ARG A 113 3.82 13.39 -8.49
N TYR A 114 4.11 12.16 -8.07
CA TYR A 114 4.54 11.91 -6.68
C TYR A 114 5.94 12.45 -6.41
N HIS A 115 6.84 12.41 -7.39
CA HIS A 115 8.16 12.99 -7.27
C HIS A 115 8.08 14.52 -7.14
N GLU A 116 7.28 15.20 -7.97
CA GLU A 116 7.04 16.64 -7.87
C GLU A 116 6.49 17.02 -6.50
N ALA A 117 5.47 16.31 -6.01
CA ALA A 117 4.90 16.57 -4.69
C ALA A 117 5.89 16.32 -3.54
N ALA A 118 6.79 15.34 -3.68
CA ALA A 118 7.80 15.05 -2.68
C ALA A 118 8.91 16.13 -2.67
N ASP A 119 9.27 16.68 -3.82
CA ASP A 119 10.21 17.81 -3.93
C ASP A 119 9.60 19.08 -3.31
N GLU A 120 8.34 19.41 -3.61
CA GLU A 120 7.62 20.53 -2.99
C GLU A 120 7.52 20.40 -1.45
N LEU A 121 7.32 19.18 -0.97
CA LEU A 121 7.31 18.87 0.46
C LEU A 121 8.68 19.10 1.08
N ALA A 122 9.76 18.63 0.44
CA ALA A 122 11.12 18.82 0.90
C ALA A 122 11.47 20.31 0.97
N GLU A 123 11.21 21.08 -0.08
CA GLU A 123 11.43 22.54 -0.08
C GLU A 123 10.67 23.25 1.05
N SER A 124 9.46 22.79 1.35
CA SER A 124 8.66 23.36 2.44
C SER A 124 9.23 23.04 3.82
N ILE A 125 9.82 21.85 4.00
CA ILE A 125 10.52 21.48 5.22
C ILE A 125 11.79 22.32 5.38
N GLU A 126 12.63 22.45 4.36
CA GLU A 126 13.82 23.31 4.40
C GLU A 126 13.47 24.74 4.81
N ARG A 127 12.36 25.28 4.30
CA ARG A 127 11.88 26.62 4.67
C ARG A 127 11.51 26.75 6.15
N ILE A 128 10.96 25.71 6.76
CA ILE A 128 10.51 25.72 8.17
C ILE A 128 11.69 25.44 9.11
N THR A 129 12.52 24.47 8.77
CA THR A 129 13.62 24.00 9.62
C THR A 129 14.88 24.86 9.44
N GLY A 130 15.02 25.51 8.29
CA GLY A 130 16.24 26.24 7.89
C GLY A 130 17.41 25.31 7.53
N VAL A 131 17.18 24.00 7.43
CA VAL A 131 18.20 23.01 7.05
C VAL A 131 18.23 22.87 5.53
N GLU A 132 19.40 23.03 4.93
CA GLU A 132 19.62 22.83 3.48
C GLU A 132 19.45 21.35 3.12
N ILE A 133 18.38 21.02 2.40
CA ILE A 133 18.07 19.64 1.99
C ILE A 133 18.80 19.30 0.68
N GLY A 134 18.95 20.29 -0.20
CA GLY A 134 19.69 20.20 -1.46
C GLY A 134 18.98 19.41 -2.56
N GLU A 135 19.59 19.34 -3.74
CA GLU A 135 19.04 18.63 -4.91
C GLU A 135 19.45 17.14 -4.94
N HIS A 136 18.67 16.34 -5.66
CA HIS A 136 18.96 14.91 -5.82
C HIS A 136 20.30 14.70 -6.54
N SER A 137 21.22 13.97 -5.90
CA SER A 137 22.50 13.57 -6.51
C SER A 137 22.85 12.14 -6.11
N SER A 138 23.91 11.56 -6.69
CA SER A 138 24.36 10.22 -6.30
C SER A 138 24.77 10.09 -4.83
N ALA A 139 25.03 11.21 -4.16
CA ALA A 139 25.42 11.27 -2.75
C ALA A 139 24.39 12.01 -1.88
N ASN A 140 23.29 12.52 -2.45
CA ASN A 140 22.28 13.29 -1.73
C ASN A 140 20.88 12.71 -1.95
N PHE A 141 20.19 12.42 -0.84
CA PHE A 141 18.81 11.90 -0.83
C PHE A 141 17.89 12.94 -0.17
N PRO A 142 17.40 13.93 -0.93
CA PRO A 142 16.72 15.11 -0.39
C PRO A 142 15.52 14.76 0.50
N TRP A 143 14.69 13.79 0.10
CA TRP A 143 13.52 13.43 0.92
C TRP A 143 13.89 12.78 2.26
N GLN A 144 15.01 12.06 2.32
CA GLN A 144 15.51 11.49 3.57
C GLN A 144 16.08 12.60 4.48
N ASN A 145 16.87 13.51 3.92
CA ASN A 145 17.36 14.68 4.64
C ASN A 145 16.20 15.55 5.15
N ALA A 146 15.12 15.68 4.38
CA ALA A 146 13.91 16.39 4.78
C ALA A 146 13.25 15.73 6.00
N ILE A 147 13.12 14.41 5.99
CA ILE A 147 12.57 13.66 7.12
C ILE A 147 13.44 13.88 8.36
N GLU A 148 14.76 13.76 8.23
CA GLU A 148 15.71 13.97 9.33
C GLU A 148 15.62 15.40 9.88
N ALA A 149 15.58 16.41 9.00
CA ALA A 149 15.41 17.80 9.40
C ALA A 149 14.08 18.03 10.14
N ALA A 150 13.00 17.38 9.70
CA ALA A 150 11.69 17.48 10.35
C ALA A 150 11.65 16.75 11.71
N GLU A 151 12.34 15.61 11.84
CA GLU A 151 12.43 14.86 13.10
C GLU A 151 13.28 15.59 14.14
N GLU A 152 14.37 16.25 13.72
CA GLU A 152 15.22 17.06 14.60
C GLU A 152 14.64 18.45 14.88
N TYR A 153 13.62 18.86 14.12
CA TYR A 153 13.02 20.18 14.25
C TYR A 153 12.40 20.38 15.64
N GLN A 154 13.06 21.20 16.43
CA GLN A 154 12.50 21.75 17.66
C GLN A 154 12.00 23.16 17.35
N PRO A 155 10.68 23.39 17.28
CA PRO A 155 10.18 24.74 17.12
C PRO A 155 10.72 25.58 18.28
N ALA A 156 11.18 26.80 17.98
CA ALA A 156 11.69 27.70 19.00
C ALA A 156 10.69 27.78 20.15
N GLN A 157 11.08 27.24 21.32
CA GLN A 157 10.27 27.35 22.51
C GLN A 157 10.36 28.80 22.96
N VAL A 158 9.30 29.54 22.73
CA VAL A 158 9.18 30.90 23.21
C VAL A 158 8.86 30.80 24.70
N GLU A 159 9.89 30.88 25.54
CA GLU A 159 9.70 30.91 26.99
C GLU A 159 9.00 32.21 27.41
N TRP A 160 8.11 32.10 28.39
CA TRP A 160 7.48 33.23 29.05
C TRP A 160 8.54 34.16 29.65
N GLN A 161 8.51 35.42 29.24
CA GLN A 161 9.41 36.45 29.73
C GLN A 161 8.70 37.35 30.76
N PRO A 162 9.40 37.89 31.76
CA PRO A 162 8.83 38.88 32.68
C PRO A 162 8.24 40.07 31.91
N ILE A 163 7.07 40.57 32.31
CA ILE A 163 6.36 41.65 31.59
C ILE A 163 7.20 42.93 31.44
N GLU A 164 8.17 43.17 32.31
CA GLU A 164 9.05 44.32 32.29
C GLU A 164 10.00 44.32 31.08
N THR A 165 10.27 43.15 30.50
CA THR A 165 11.12 42.99 29.30
C THR A 165 10.32 43.14 28.00
N ALA A 166 9.01 43.34 28.09
CA ALA A 166 8.13 43.43 26.93
C ALA A 166 8.48 44.63 26.04
N PRO A 167 8.52 44.45 24.71
CA PRO A 167 8.77 45.54 23.80
C PRO A 167 7.65 46.58 23.93
N LYS A 168 8.02 47.81 24.31
CA LYS A 168 7.08 48.95 24.45
C LYS A 168 6.65 49.55 23.11
N ALA A 169 7.16 49.02 22.01
CA ALA A 169 6.65 49.31 20.68
C ALA A 169 5.31 48.58 20.49
N LYS A 170 4.39 49.13 19.69
CA LYS A 170 3.01 48.63 19.46
C LYS A 170 2.97 47.28 18.71
N HIS A 171 3.71 46.28 19.17
CA HIS A 171 3.73 44.93 18.64
C HIS A 171 2.73 44.09 19.42
N PRO A 172 1.88 43.32 18.73
CA PRO A 172 0.96 42.40 19.39
C PRO A 172 1.75 41.24 20.03
N MET A 173 1.41 40.90 21.26
CA MET A 173 2.02 39.82 22.05
C MET A 173 0.96 39.06 22.85
N ILE A 174 1.32 37.86 23.32
CA ILE A 174 0.50 37.10 24.26
C ILE A 174 0.97 37.44 25.67
N VAL A 175 0.03 37.62 26.61
CA VAL A 175 0.34 37.92 28.01
C VAL A 175 -0.42 36.98 28.95
N VAL A 176 0.16 36.71 30.12
CA VAL A 176 -0.48 35.94 31.20
C VAL A 176 -0.67 36.81 32.43
N ILE A 177 -1.78 36.60 33.12
CA ILE A 177 -2.05 37.19 34.44
C ILE A 177 -2.06 36.07 35.48
N ALA A 178 -1.32 36.27 36.57
CA ALA A 178 -1.55 35.54 37.81
C ALA A 178 -2.54 36.35 38.66
N VAL A 179 -3.74 35.81 38.88
CA VAL A 179 -4.74 36.41 39.76
C VAL A 179 -4.91 35.45 40.94
N TRP A 180 -4.25 35.78 42.05
CA TRP A 180 -4.19 34.93 43.26
C TRP A 180 -3.59 33.56 42.95
N ASP A 181 -4.41 32.50 42.98
CA ASP A 181 -4.01 31.10 42.79
C ASP A 181 -4.41 30.56 41.40
N SER A 182 -4.88 31.43 40.49
CA SER A 182 -5.34 31.04 39.15
C SER A 182 -4.65 31.86 38.06
N TYR A 183 -4.29 31.18 36.97
CA TYR A 183 -3.77 31.79 35.76
C TYR A 183 -4.90 31.96 34.75
N VAL A 184 -5.16 33.20 34.33
CA VAL A 184 -6.01 33.47 33.18
C VAL A 184 -5.11 34.01 32.08
N SER A 185 -4.91 33.23 31.03
CA SER A 185 -4.29 33.70 29.79
C SER A 185 -5.37 34.38 28.95
N ASP A 186 -5.10 35.59 28.49
CA ASP A 186 -5.92 36.22 27.46
C ASP A 186 -5.22 36.02 26.12
N VAL A 187 -5.88 35.31 25.21
CA VAL A 187 -5.30 34.84 23.94
C VAL A 187 -5.35 35.95 22.87
N TYR A 188 -6.00 37.08 23.17
CA TYR A 188 -6.05 38.21 22.24
C TYR A 188 -4.75 39.01 22.28
N GLY A 189 -4.23 39.40 21.11
CA GLY A 189 -3.02 40.22 20.99
C GLY A 189 -3.13 41.51 21.80
N VAL A 190 -2.34 41.59 22.87
CA VAL A 190 -2.19 42.77 23.74
C VAL A 190 -1.00 43.57 23.24
N PHE A 191 -1.03 44.90 23.38
CA PHE A 191 0.12 45.75 23.06
C PHE A 191 0.19 46.94 24.01
N TRP A 192 1.40 47.49 24.20
CA TRP A 192 1.60 48.70 24.98
C TRP A 192 1.25 49.94 24.15
N ASP A 193 0.33 50.80 24.62
CA ASP A 193 -0.07 52.01 23.91
C ASP A 193 0.79 53.25 24.21
N GLY A 194 1.74 53.11 25.15
CA GLY A 194 2.58 54.19 25.67
C GLY A 194 2.25 54.59 27.11
N LYS A 195 1.04 54.28 27.59
CA LYS A 195 0.57 54.61 28.95
C LYS A 195 0.00 53.39 29.69
N GLN A 196 -0.65 52.48 28.96
CA GLN A 196 -1.26 51.27 29.50
C GLN A 196 -1.24 50.15 28.45
N TRP A 197 -1.59 48.94 28.87
CA TRP A 197 -1.83 47.82 27.96
C TRP A 197 -3.19 48.00 27.27
N ALA A 198 -3.22 48.05 25.94
CA ALA A 198 -4.43 48.23 25.13
C ALA A 198 -5.16 46.91 24.87
N ARG A 199 -6.48 46.98 24.58
CA ARG A 199 -7.44 45.84 24.56
C ARG A 199 -7.65 45.15 25.91
N TRP A 200 -7.39 45.86 27.01
CA TRP A 200 -7.35 45.31 28.37
C TRP A 200 -8.45 45.89 29.29
N PRO A 201 -9.58 45.19 29.52
CA PRO A 201 -10.65 45.66 30.40
C PRO A 201 -10.48 45.29 31.89
N HIS A 202 -9.37 44.65 32.29
CA HIS A 202 -9.15 44.15 33.65
C HIS A 202 -8.23 45.03 34.50
N LYS A 203 -8.48 45.07 35.81
CA LYS A 203 -7.65 45.84 36.78
C LYS A 203 -6.29 45.21 37.06
N ALA A 204 -6.12 43.92 36.77
CA ALA A 204 -4.87 43.20 37.01
C ALA A 204 -3.86 43.50 35.91
N GLN A 205 -2.60 43.72 36.28
CA GLN A 205 -1.52 43.92 35.31
C GLN A 205 -0.99 42.55 34.83
N PRO A 206 -0.62 42.40 33.56
CA PRO A 206 0.03 41.19 33.08
C PRO A 206 1.36 40.97 33.81
N THR A 207 1.76 39.72 34.01
CA THR A 207 3.00 39.36 34.73
C THR A 207 4.08 38.80 33.82
N HIS A 208 3.68 38.13 32.74
CA HIS A 208 4.58 37.57 31.74
C HIS A 208 4.05 37.85 30.33
N TRP A 209 4.97 37.87 29.37
CA TRP A 209 4.66 37.99 27.95
C TRP A 209 5.45 36.97 27.13
N MET A 210 4.98 36.70 25.92
CA MET A 210 5.76 36.06 24.89
C MET A 210 5.38 36.65 23.53
N PRO A 211 6.30 36.76 22.55
CA PRO A 211 5.94 37.16 21.20
C PRO A 211 4.87 36.22 20.63
N LEU A 212 4.01 36.76 19.77
CA LEU A 212 3.13 35.89 18.99
C LEU A 212 4.00 34.93 18.17
N PRO A 213 3.70 33.63 18.17
CA PRO A 213 4.37 32.72 17.27
C PRO A 213 4.19 33.23 15.84
N ALA A 214 5.19 33.00 14.99
CA ALA A 214 5.05 33.30 13.57
C ALA A 214 3.76 32.67 13.07
N ALA A 215 2.97 33.45 12.32
CA ALA A 215 1.78 32.89 11.69
C ALA A 215 2.23 31.65 10.90
N PRO A 216 1.50 30.52 10.97
CA PRO A 216 1.79 29.41 10.08
C PRO A 216 1.81 29.99 8.66
N ALA A 217 2.84 29.64 7.89
CA ALA A 217 2.94 30.09 6.52
C ALA A 217 1.70 29.58 5.77
N ILE A 218 0.71 30.46 5.59
CA ILE A 218 -0.43 30.18 4.71
C ILE A 218 0.10 30.48 3.32
N ASP A 219 0.53 29.43 2.65
CA ASP A 219 0.66 29.34 1.22
C ASP A 219 -0.61 29.89 0.57
N SER A 220 -0.50 31.12 0.04
CA SER A 220 -1.58 31.84 -0.64
C SER A 220 -1.94 31.25 -2.01
N GLN A 221 -1.65 29.97 -2.26
CA GLN A 221 -1.98 29.26 -3.49
C GLN A 221 -3.21 28.36 -3.30
N GLY A 222 -4.32 28.99 -2.96
CA GLY A 222 -5.61 28.32 -2.84
C GLY A 222 -6.74 29.23 -3.28
N ASN A 223 -6.68 29.77 -4.51
CA ASN A 223 -7.87 30.10 -5.28
C ASN A 223 -7.51 30.55 -6.70
N GLY A 224 -7.66 29.61 -7.64
CA GLY A 224 -7.67 29.87 -9.07
C GLY A 224 -8.57 28.86 -9.77
N ASN A 225 -9.86 28.81 -9.39
CA ASN A 225 -10.88 28.21 -10.25
C ASN A 225 -11.14 29.16 -11.43
N GLY A 226 -10.84 28.69 -12.63
CA GLY A 226 -11.25 29.24 -13.93
C GLY A 226 -11.25 28.12 -14.95
#